data_AF-A0A7V4Q5B1-F1
#
_entry.id   AF-A0A7V4Q5B1-F1
#
_cell.length_a   1.000
_cell.length_b   1.000
_cell.length_c   1.000
_cell.angle_alpha   90.00
_cell.angle_beta   90.00
_cell.angle_gamma   90.00
#
_symmetry.space_group_name_H-M   'P 1'
#
loop_
_entity.id
_entity.type
_entity.pdbx_description
1 polymer ?
#
loop_
_entity_poly.entity_id
_entity_poly.type
_entity_poly.pdbx_seq_one_letter_code
_entity_poly.pdbx_strand_id
1 'polypeptide(L)' 'MIILGIDPGSRITGYGLISKEGNRLIHIDNGAIFTQSAKDFPQRLEQ' A
#
# COMPACT_ATOMS: atom_id res chain seq x y z
N MET A 1 -5.23 -9.16 -15.00
CA MET A 1 -4.03 -8.35 -14.67
C MET A 1 -4.19 -7.84 -13.25
N ILE A 2 -3.19 -8.03 -12.38
CA ILE A 2 -3.24 -7.52 -11.01
C ILE A 2 -2.64 -6.11 -11.00
N ILE A 3 -3.30 -5.16 -10.35
CA ILE A 3 -2.87 -3.77 -10.22
C ILE A 3 -2.80 -3.43 -8.73
N LEU A 4 -1.64 -2.92 -8.31
CA LEU A 4 -1.38 -2.42 -6.96
C LEU A 4 -1.31 -0.88 -6.98
N GLY A 5 -2.21 -0.23 -6.27
CA GLY A 5 -2.15 1.19 -5.96
C GLY A 5 -1.50 1.41 -4.59
N ILE A 6 -0.65 2.43 -4.50
CA ILE A 6 0.07 2.80 -3.26
C ILE A 6 -0.21 4.27 -2.95
N ASP A 7 -0.56 4.55 -1.69
CA ASP A 7 -0.65 5.89 -1.09
C ASP A 7 0.45 6.03 -0.03
N PRO A 8 1.64 6.54 -0.40
CA PRO A 8 2.81 6.51 0.47
C PRO A 8 2.71 7.52 1.61
N GLY A 9 3.01 7.07 2.84
CA GLY A 9 3.08 7.94 3.99
C GLY A 9 4.19 7.55 4.96
N SER A 10 4.80 8.55 5.59
CA SER A 10 5.99 8.34 6.42
C SER A 10 5.74 7.55 7.71
N ARG A 11 4.47 7.40 8.12
CA ARG A 11 4.01 6.63 9.29
C ARG A 11 3.07 5.50 8.91
N ILE A 12 2.25 5.72 7.89
CA ILE A 12 1.24 4.78 7.41
C ILE A 12 1.26 4.88 5.89
N THR A 13 1.44 3.77 5.19
CA THR A 13 1.35 3.68 3.72
C THR A 13 0.11 2.86 3.36
N GLY A 14 -0.84 3.47 2.67
CA GLY A 14 -2.03 2.78 2.17
C GLY A 14 -1.71 1.93 0.94
N TYR A 15 -2.41 0.82 0.78
CA TYR A 15 -2.39 0.04 -0.45
C TYR A 15 -3.79 -0.43 -0.85
N GLY A 16 -3.98 -0.62 -2.16
CA GLY A 16 -5.18 -1.22 -2.73
C GLY A 16 -4.82 -2.14 -3.88
N LEU A 17 -5.48 -3.29 -3.97
CA LEU A 17 -5.23 -4.31 -4.97
C LEU A 17 -6.52 -4.59 -5.74
N ILE A 18 -6.44 -4.56 -7.07
CA ILE A 18 -7.55 -4.90 -7.96
C ILE A 18 -7.11 -5.88 -9.05
N SER A 19 -8.04 -6.72 -9.50
CA SER A 19 -7.91 -7.47 -10.75
C SER A 19 -8.61 -6.69 -11.86
N LYS A 20 -7.93 -6.55 -13.01
CA LYS A 20 -8.53 -6.10 -14.26
C LYS A 20 -8.78 -7.29 -15.18
N GLU A 21 -10.04 -7.47 -15.57
CA GLU A 21 -10.54 -8.45 -16.52
C GLU A 21 -11.33 -7.73 -17.62
N GLY A 22 -10.69 -7.50 -18.78
CA GLY A 22 -11.24 -6.65 -19.83
C GLY A 22 -11.52 -5.23 -19.32
N ASN A 23 -12.80 -4.82 -19.34
CA ASN A 23 -13.28 -3.53 -18.84
C ASN A 23 -13.79 -3.58 -17.40
N ARG A 24 -13.71 -4.74 -16.73
CA ARG A 24 -14.14 -4.90 -15.34
C ARG A 24 -12.95 -4.74 -14.40
N LEU A 25 -13.17 -3.97 -13.34
CA LEU A 25 -12.27 -3.88 -12.19
C LEU A 25 -12.92 -4.62 -11.02
N ILE A 26 -12.16 -5.52 -10.40
CA ILE A 26 -12.62 -6.36 -9.29
C ILE A 26 -11.72 -6.04 -8.10
N HIS A 27 -12.32 -5.63 -6.98
CA HIS A 27 -11.59 -5.45 -5.72
C HIS A 27 -11.04 -6.80 -5.25
N ILE A 28 -9.77 -6.82 -4.85
CA ILE A 28 -9.13 -7.99 -4.26
C ILE A 28 -8.89 -7.76 -2.78
N ASP A 29 -8.18 -6.67 -2.46
CA ASP A 29 -7.82 -6.33 -1.09
C ASP A 29 -7.48 -4.84 -0.96
N ASN A 30 -7.50 -4.33 0.27
CA ASN A 30 -6.96 -3.02 0.61
C ASN A 30 -6.49 -3.01 2.07
N GLY A 31 -5.52 -2.17 2.37
CA GLY A 31 -5.02 -2.07 3.73
C GLY A 31 -4.06 -0.92 3.92
N ALA A 32 -3.38 -0.96 5.05
CA ALA A 32 -2.38 0.02 5.42
C ALA A 32 -1.19 -0.67 6.09
N ILE A 33 0.01 -0.27 5.71
CA ILE A 33 1.27 -0.67 6.33
C ILE A 33 1.63 0.40 7.35
N PHE A 34 1.69 0.00 8.62
CA PHE A 34 2.02 0.90 9.73
C PHE A 34 3.51 0.78 10.05
N THR A 35 4.25 1.88 9.92
CA THR A 35 5.68 1.93 10.29
C THR A 35 5.83 2.34 11.75
N GLN A 36 6.87 1.82 12.40
CA GLN A 36 7.12 2.10 13.82
C GLN A 36 7.49 3.57 14.03
N SER A 37 6.57 4.35 14.62
CA SER A 37 6.71 5.79 14.80
C SER A 37 7.79 6.22 15.79
N ALA A 38 8.29 5.29 16.61
CA ALA A 38 9.36 5.51 17.59
C ALA A 38 10.77 5.46 16.98
N LYS A 39 10.90 5.07 15.71
CA LYS A 39 12.18 5.02 14.99
C LYS A 39 12.41 6.31 14.20
N ASP A 40 13.68 6.70 14.09
CA ASP A 40 14.09 7.87 13.30
C ASP A 40 13.74 7.68 11.82
N PHE A 41 13.50 8.79 11.11
CA PHE A 41 12.97 8.77 9.75
C PHE A 41 13.74 7.84 8.77
N PRO A 42 15.08 7.82 8.73
CA PRO A 42 15.81 6.88 7.86
C PRO A 42 15.50 5.41 8.17
N GLN A 43 15.40 5.06 9.46
CA GLN A 43 15.12 3.68 9.90
C GLN A 43 13.69 3.21 9.57
N ARG A 44 12.78 4.14 9.22
CA ARG A 44 11.42 3.80 8.77
C ARG A 44 11.34 3.51 7.27
N LEU A 45 12.34 3.93 6.48
CA LEU A 45 12.37 3.71 5.02
C LEU A 45 12.94 2.34 4.62
N GLU A 46 13.69 1.68 5.52
CA GLU A 46 14.28 0.34 5.30
C GLU A 46 13.37 -0.83 5.72
N GLN A 47 12.18 -0.55 6.25
CA GLN A 47 11.20 -1.56 6.70
C GLN A 47 10.27 -1.97 5.56
#